data_AF-A0A2T4X7S2-F1
#
_entry.id   AF-A0A2T4X7S2-F1
#
_cell.length_a   1.000
_cell.length_b   1.000
_cell.length_c   1.000
_cell.angle_alpha   90.00
_cell.angle_beta   90.00
_cell.angle_gamma   90.00
#
_symmetry.space_group_name_H-M   'P 1'
#
loop_
_entity.id
_entity.type
_entity.pdbx_description
1 polymer ?
#
loop_
_entity_poly.entity_id
_entity_poly.type
_entity_poly.pdbx_seq_one_letter_code
_entity_poly.pdbx_strand_id
1 'polypeptide(L)'
;MSAIIHTQTGTQSGTQSDTQTYSKSGDRAGAPPDEAYLRLLSRHYPTIRDASGEIVQLSATLELPKGTEHFITDLHGEYEPFEHVLRSGSGSIKRRIDETFRDELSEQEKQNLATLIYYPEKKIRLRLQNTTDRAAWIRKTLDHLIRICRETTSKYQRDRVRNAFPAGEAAILEELLIVQEHLPNRKHLYRRLVDSIIEIHHEEPVITALCRLIQRFSIARLHVVGDVYDRGPGPHIIMDKLIDHHSVDFQWGNHDIVWMGAAAGSDACICNAVRVSLRYAHMEILENGYGIPMLPLASLAMELYGDDPCERFYPKLSGSERPESERLLMARMHKAITIMQMKLEGQLILRRPEFRME
;
A
#
# COMPACT_ATOMS: atom_id res chain seq x y z
N MET A 1 19.47 -6.21 41.43
CA MET A 1 20.42 -5.58 42.37
C MET A 1 19.67 -4.48 43.10
N SER A 2 19.54 -4.62 44.42
CA SER A 2 18.78 -3.73 45.31
C SER A 2 19.45 -2.38 45.54
N ALA A 3 18.66 -1.31 45.59
CA ALA A 3 18.91 -0.09 46.36
C ALA A 3 17.53 0.59 46.59
N ILE A 4 16.84 0.34 47.71
CA ILE A 4 16.92 1.10 48.98
C ILE A 4 17.02 2.62 48.75
N ILE A 5 15.87 3.29 48.78
CA ILE A 5 15.75 4.75 48.85
C ILE A 5 15.66 5.12 50.32
N HIS A 6 16.62 5.93 50.80
CA HIS A 6 16.50 6.64 52.07
C HIS A 6 16.14 8.10 51.77
N THR A 7 15.04 8.55 52.36
CA THR A 7 14.54 9.92 52.34
C THR A 7 15.40 10.82 53.23
N GLN A 8 15.74 12.01 52.74
CA GLN A 8 16.01 13.16 53.61
C GLN A 8 15.27 14.39 53.11
N THR A 9 14.53 14.96 54.05
CA THR A 9 13.81 16.22 54.03
C THR A 9 14.78 17.39 54.07
N GLY A 10 14.52 18.43 53.26
CA GLY A 10 15.23 19.69 53.31
C GLY A 10 14.41 20.79 52.65
N THR A 11 13.74 21.60 53.46
CA THR A 11 13.09 22.85 53.09
C THR A 11 14.15 23.93 52.86
N GLN A 12 14.10 24.65 51.73
CA GLN A 12 14.51 26.05 51.66
C GLN A 12 13.90 26.76 50.45
N SER A 13 13.41 27.96 50.72
CA SER A 13 12.76 28.95 49.87
C SER A 13 13.74 29.76 49.02
N GLY A 14 13.36 30.19 47.80
CA GLY A 14 13.99 31.33 47.14
C GLY A 14 13.82 31.42 45.62
N THR A 15 12.95 32.35 45.20
CA THR A 15 13.05 33.29 44.05
C THR A 15 13.30 32.80 42.61
N GLN A 16 12.40 33.25 41.73
CA GLN A 16 12.43 33.21 40.27
C GLN A 16 13.68 33.88 39.65
N SER A 17 14.23 33.29 38.60
CA SER A 17 14.61 34.02 37.38
C SER A 17 14.82 33.02 36.23
N ASP A 18 14.00 33.17 35.19
CA ASP A 18 14.14 32.48 33.90
C ASP A 18 15.45 32.85 33.21
N THR A 19 16.24 31.85 32.84
CA THR A 19 17.17 31.92 31.69
C THR A 19 17.59 30.50 31.32
N GLN A 20 16.81 29.84 30.46
CA GLN A 20 17.23 28.60 29.81
C GLN A 20 18.24 28.92 28.69
N THR A 21 19.52 28.87 29.02
CA THR A 21 20.59 28.70 28.03
C THR A 21 20.68 27.21 27.66
N TYR A 22 20.31 26.86 26.43
CA TYR A 22 20.54 25.53 25.86
C TYR A 22 22.04 25.31 25.62
N SER A 23 22.70 24.54 26.49
CA SER A 23 24.03 23.99 26.21
C SER A 23 23.91 22.57 25.62
N LYS A 24 24.54 22.35 24.47
CA LYS A 24 24.79 21.02 23.89
C LYS A 24 25.78 20.23 24.76
N SER A 25 25.37 19.04 25.18
CA SER A 25 26.24 17.92 25.59
C SER A 25 25.49 16.63 25.22
N GLY A 26 26.06 15.66 24.48
CA GLY A 26 27.27 14.92 24.85
C GLY A 26 26.90 13.93 25.95
N ASP A 27 26.74 12.64 25.59
CA ASP A 27 26.42 11.49 26.45
C ASP A 27 25.12 11.51 27.26
N ARG A 28 24.04 10.94 26.70
CA ARG A 28 22.85 10.52 27.46
C ARG A 28 22.79 8.99 27.57
N ALA A 29 23.66 8.43 28.39
CA ALA A 29 23.28 7.21 29.10
C ALA A 29 22.23 7.61 30.17
N GLY A 30 20.96 7.45 29.83
CA GLY A 30 19.83 7.28 30.75
C GLY A 30 19.55 8.39 31.77
N ALA A 31 18.96 9.51 31.34
CA ALA A 31 18.10 10.27 32.24
C ALA A 31 16.89 9.38 32.60
N PRO A 32 16.45 9.30 33.87
CA PRO A 32 15.28 8.51 34.22
C PRO A 32 14.07 8.98 33.42
N PRO A 33 13.26 8.06 32.86
CA PRO A 33 12.07 8.43 32.10
C PRO A 33 11.15 9.31 32.95
N ASP A 34 10.61 10.36 32.33
CA ASP A 34 9.69 11.32 32.95
C ASP A 34 8.55 10.57 33.67
N GLU A 35 8.19 11.00 34.88
CA GLU A 35 7.07 10.40 35.64
C GLU A 35 5.77 10.43 34.84
N ALA A 36 5.55 11.47 34.03
CA ALA A 36 4.42 11.56 33.13
C ALA A 36 4.40 10.41 32.10
N TYR A 37 5.57 10.04 31.59
CA TYR A 37 5.73 8.94 30.64
C TYR A 37 5.49 7.58 31.31
N LEU A 38 6.03 7.36 32.51
CA LEU A 38 5.81 6.12 33.27
C LEU A 38 4.33 5.93 33.65
N ARG A 39 3.62 7.01 34.03
CA ARG A 39 2.18 6.98 34.30
C ARG A 39 1.34 6.67 33.05
N LEU A 40 1.83 7.03 31.86
CA LEU A 40 1.16 6.68 30.60
C LEU A 40 1.38 5.20 30.28
N LEU A 41 2.62 4.71 30.43
CA LEU A 41 2.95 3.29 30.24
C LEU A 41 2.20 2.37 31.21
N SER A 42 2.03 2.77 32.47
CA SER A 42 1.31 1.96 33.47
C SER A 42 -0.17 1.73 33.12
N ARG A 43 -0.75 2.51 32.20
CA ARG A 43 -2.10 2.26 31.67
C ARG A 43 -2.14 1.04 30.74
N HIS A 44 -1.06 0.80 30.00
CA HIS A 44 -0.93 -0.32 29.08
C HIS A 44 -0.28 -1.55 29.73
N TYR A 45 0.63 -1.33 30.68
CA TYR A 45 1.36 -2.38 31.40
C TYR A 45 1.21 -2.19 32.93
N PRO A 46 0.07 -2.58 33.52
CA PRO A 46 -0.25 -2.28 34.91
C PRO A 46 0.63 -3.02 35.92
N THR A 47 1.19 -4.17 35.53
CA THR A 47 2.02 -4.99 36.41
C THR A 47 3.45 -5.14 35.89
N ILE A 48 4.38 -5.45 36.81
CA ILE A 48 5.76 -5.82 36.45
C ILE A 48 5.76 -6.99 35.47
N ARG A 49 4.82 -7.95 35.61
CA ARG A 49 4.71 -9.10 34.72
C ARG A 49 4.32 -8.69 33.30
N ASP A 50 3.36 -7.79 33.15
CA ASP A 50 2.91 -7.30 31.83
C ASP A 50 4.04 -6.56 31.13
N ALA A 51 4.71 -5.64 31.85
CA ALA A 51 5.85 -4.91 31.31
C ALA A 51 7.03 -5.84 30.96
N SER A 52 7.35 -6.82 31.81
CA SER A 52 8.41 -7.80 31.53
C SER A 52 8.09 -8.67 30.32
N GLY A 53 6.82 -9.09 30.18
CA GLY A 53 6.36 -9.87 29.03
C GLY A 53 6.50 -9.10 27.72
N GLU A 54 6.07 -7.85 27.70
CA GLU A 54 6.22 -6.98 26.54
C GLU A 54 7.70 -6.75 26.18
N ILE A 55 8.55 -6.46 27.18
CA ILE A 55 9.99 -6.27 26.96
C ILE A 55 10.62 -7.50 26.30
N VAL A 56 10.30 -8.71 26.79
CA VAL A 56 10.78 -9.95 26.19
C VAL A 56 10.28 -10.09 24.75
N GLN A 57 8.99 -9.80 24.51
CA GLN A 57 8.40 -9.90 23.18
C GLN A 57 9.04 -8.93 22.18
N LEU A 58 9.18 -7.65 22.55
CA LEU A 58 9.82 -6.61 21.74
C LEU A 58 11.29 -6.93 21.49
N SER A 59 12.01 -7.41 22.51
CA SER A 59 13.41 -7.82 22.36
C SER A 59 13.53 -8.96 21.34
N ALA A 60 12.64 -9.96 21.41
CA ALA A 60 12.60 -11.02 20.41
C ALA A 60 12.22 -10.51 19.01
N THR A 61 11.38 -9.46 18.89
CA THR A 61 11.09 -8.83 17.59
C THR A 61 12.33 -8.16 17.00
N LEU A 62 13.14 -7.49 17.82
CA LEU A 62 14.33 -6.77 17.37
C LEU A 62 15.42 -7.69 16.81
N GLU A 63 15.44 -8.95 17.23
CA GLU A 63 16.33 -9.99 16.69
C GLU A 63 15.88 -10.53 15.32
N LEU A 64 14.65 -10.24 14.87
CA LEU A 64 14.18 -10.67 13.57
C LEU A 64 14.79 -9.80 12.45
N PRO A 65 15.09 -10.37 11.27
CA PRO A 65 15.55 -9.60 10.13
C PRO A 65 14.58 -8.47 9.75
N LYS A 66 15.13 -7.32 9.37
CA LYS A 66 14.32 -6.20 8.88
C LYS A 66 13.47 -6.63 7.68
N GLY A 67 12.19 -6.26 7.71
CA GLY A 67 11.27 -6.45 6.59
C GLY A 67 11.69 -5.65 5.35
N THR A 68 11.14 -6.01 4.19
CA THR A 68 11.41 -5.29 2.94
C THR A 68 10.71 -3.93 2.97
N GLU A 69 11.46 -2.85 2.76
CA GLU A 69 10.92 -1.51 2.54
C GLU A 69 10.90 -1.24 1.04
N HIS A 70 9.76 -0.79 0.53
CA HIS A 70 9.61 -0.53 -0.89
C HIS A 70 9.22 0.93 -1.13
N PHE A 71 10.02 1.64 -1.92
CA PHE A 71 9.78 3.03 -2.30
C PHE A 71 9.20 3.07 -3.71
N ILE A 72 8.07 3.75 -3.87
CA ILE A 72 7.44 3.99 -5.17
C ILE A 72 7.29 5.49 -5.37
N THR A 73 7.72 5.96 -6.53
CA THR A 73 7.56 7.33 -7.02
C THR A 73 6.80 7.30 -8.33
N ASP A 74 6.35 8.47 -8.80
CA ASP A 74 5.83 8.65 -10.16
C ASP A 74 4.65 7.73 -10.51
N LEU A 75 3.72 7.58 -9.57
CA LEU A 75 2.53 6.76 -9.77
C LEU A 75 1.63 7.36 -10.85
N HIS A 76 1.36 8.66 -10.78
CA HIS A 76 0.66 9.45 -11.79
C HIS A 76 -0.63 8.79 -12.30
N GLY A 77 -1.37 8.07 -11.47
CA GLY A 77 -2.60 7.36 -11.84
C GLY A 77 -2.43 6.04 -12.60
N GLU A 78 -1.19 5.59 -12.83
CA GLU A 78 -0.86 4.33 -13.50
C GLU A 78 -1.10 3.13 -12.57
N TYR A 79 -2.36 2.76 -12.39
CA TYR A 79 -2.76 1.74 -11.42
C TYR A 79 -2.30 0.33 -11.82
N GLU A 80 -2.27 -0.04 -13.11
CA GLU A 80 -1.87 -1.39 -13.52
C GLU A 80 -0.41 -1.72 -13.20
N PRO A 81 0.58 -0.85 -13.55
CA PRO A 81 1.95 -1.02 -13.09
C PRO A 81 2.06 -1.08 -11.57
N PHE A 82 1.35 -0.21 -10.86
CA PHE A 82 1.32 -0.21 -9.39
C PHE A 82 0.84 -1.54 -8.81
N GLU A 83 -0.28 -2.08 -9.31
CA GLU A 83 -0.78 -3.39 -8.88
C GLU A 83 0.24 -4.49 -9.14
N HIS A 84 0.92 -4.45 -10.30
CA HIS A 84 1.92 -5.44 -10.67
C HIS A 84 3.14 -5.39 -9.74
N VAL A 85 3.59 -4.19 -9.37
CA VAL A 85 4.69 -3.99 -8.41
C VAL A 85 4.34 -4.60 -7.05
N LEU A 86 3.13 -4.36 -6.55
CA LEU A 86 2.68 -4.96 -5.29
C LEU A 86 2.59 -6.49 -5.38
N ARG A 87 1.97 -7.02 -6.44
CA ARG A 87 1.81 -8.47 -6.68
C ARG A 87 3.15 -9.19 -6.84
N SER A 88 4.16 -8.52 -7.40
CA SER A 88 5.49 -9.09 -7.61
C SER A 88 6.44 -8.91 -6.42
N GLY A 89 6.03 -8.15 -5.40
CA GLY A 89 6.91 -7.76 -4.31
C GLY A 89 8.11 -6.94 -4.80
N SER A 90 7.95 -6.15 -5.88
CA SER A 90 9.06 -5.49 -6.57
C SER A 90 10.19 -6.46 -6.98
N GLY A 91 9.80 -7.65 -7.46
CA GLY A 91 10.73 -8.71 -7.86
C GLY A 91 11.31 -9.53 -6.71
N SER A 92 11.04 -9.19 -5.44
CA SER A 92 11.52 -9.97 -4.29
C SER A 92 10.97 -11.40 -4.30
N ILE A 93 9.74 -11.60 -4.80
CA ILE A 93 9.10 -12.92 -4.89
C ILE A 93 9.87 -13.80 -5.87
N LYS A 94 10.20 -13.28 -7.06
CA LYS A 94 10.97 -14.02 -8.06
C LYS A 94 12.33 -14.43 -7.49
N ARG A 95 13.04 -13.49 -6.87
CA ARG A 95 14.31 -13.78 -6.20
C ARG A 95 14.17 -14.88 -5.14
N ARG A 96 13.12 -14.84 -4.33
CA ARG A 96 12.85 -15.87 -3.31
C ARG A 96 12.61 -17.25 -3.95
N ILE A 97 11.83 -17.31 -5.04
CA ILE A 97 11.61 -18.56 -5.79
C ILE A 97 12.95 -19.11 -6.30
N ASP A 98 13.78 -18.25 -6.88
CA ASP A 98 15.08 -18.64 -7.45
C ASP A 98 16.05 -19.15 -6.36
N GLU A 99 16.02 -18.52 -5.17
CA GLU A 99 16.81 -18.95 -4.00
C GLU A 99 16.31 -20.28 -3.42
N THR A 100 14.99 -20.46 -3.27
CA THR A 100 14.39 -21.64 -2.64
C THR A 100 14.43 -22.89 -3.53
N PHE A 101 14.33 -22.74 -4.85
CA PHE A 101 14.22 -23.88 -5.79
C PHE A 101 15.34 -23.92 -6.83
N ARG A 102 16.50 -23.34 -6.51
CA ARG A 102 17.63 -23.17 -7.44
C ARG A 102 17.93 -24.44 -8.24
N ASP A 103 18.06 -25.56 -7.54
CA ASP A 103 18.50 -26.86 -8.09
C ASP A 103 17.33 -27.87 -8.25
N GLU A 104 16.11 -27.45 -7.94
CA GLU A 104 14.92 -28.33 -7.92
C GLU A 104 13.97 -28.09 -9.09
N LEU A 105 13.83 -26.83 -9.53
CA LEU A 105 12.88 -26.44 -10.56
C LEU A 105 13.61 -25.85 -11.78
N SER A 106 13.07 -26.13 -12.96
CA SER A 106 13.48 -25.44 -14.19
C SER A 106 13.07 -23.96 -14.17
N GLU A 107 13.74 -23.13 -14.97
CA GLU A 107 13.38 -21.70 -15.11
C GLU A 107 11.92 -21.50 -15.54
N GLN A 108 11.42 -22.40 -16.40
CA GLN A 108 10.03 -22.35 -16.84
C GLN A 108 9.04 -22.67 -15.71
N GLU A 109 9.39 -23.57 -14.80
CA GLU A 109 8.59 -23.88 -13.60
C GLU A 109 8.62 -22.72 -12.60
N LYS A 110 9.80 -22.12 -12.36
CA LYS A 110 9.95 -20.93 -11.51
C LYS A 110 9.11 -19.76 -12.02
N GLN A 111 9.15 -19.50 -13.33
CA GLN A 111 8.35 -18.44 -13.95
C GLN A 111 6.84 -18.74 -13.87
N ASN A 112 6.44 -20.01 -14.00
CA ASN A 112 5.04 -20.40 -13.82
C ASN A 112 4.57 -20.20 -12.38
N LEU A 113 5.41 -20.52 -11.39
CA LEU A 113 5.13 -20.32 -9.98
C LEU A 113 5.04 -18.84 -9.62
N ALA A 114 5.97 -18.01 -10.14
CA ALA A 114 5.90 -16.55 -9.99
C ALA A 114 4.60 -15.99 -10.56
N THR A 115 4.22 -16.42 -11.78
CA THR A 115 2.96 -16.00 -12.41
C THR A 115 1.74 -16.40 -11.60
N LEU A 116 1.74 -17.60 -11.01
CA LEU A 116 0.68 -18.07 -10.13
C LEU A 116 0.59 -17.20 -8.86
N ILE A 117 1.73 -16.85 -8.27
CA ILE A 117 1.75 -15.97 -7.10
C ILE A 117 1.23 -14.58 -7.47
N TYR A 118 1.59 -14.04 -8.64
CA TYR A 118 1.17 -12.69 -9.04
C TYR A 118 -0.32 -12.61 -9.36
N TYR A 119 -0.88 -13.65 -10.02
CA TYR A 119 -2.26 -13.66 -10.51
C TYR A 119 -2.94 -15.01 -10.22
N PRO A 120 -3.19 -15.34 -8.94
CA PRO A 120 -3.63 -16.67 -8.54
C PRO A 120 -4.94 -17.08 -9.20
N GLU A 121 -5.98 -16.23 -9.13
CA GLU A 121 -7.32 -16.56 -9.62
C GLU A 121 -7.30 -16.80 -11.14
N LYS A 122 -6.61 -15.95 -11.90
CA LYS A 122 -6.48 -16.09 -13.36
C LYS A 122 -5.69 -17.35 -13.73
N LYS A 123 -4.58 -17.62 -13.04
CA LYS A 123 -3.68 -18.73 -13.37
C LYS A 123 -4.25 -20.08 -12.95
N ILE A 124 -4.92 -20.17 -11.81
CA ILE A 124 -5.63 -21.38 -11.34
C ILE A 124 -6.69 -21.77 -12.36
N ARG A 125 -7.58 -20.83 -12.73
CA ARG A 125 -8.65 -21.09 -13.71
C ARG A 125 -8.11 -21.60 -15.04
N LEU A 126 -7.06 -20.96 -15.57
CA LEU A 126 -6.42 -21.37 -16.82
C LEU A 126 -5.74 -22.74 -16.71
N ARG A 127 -5.16 -23.08 -15.55
CA ARG A 127 -4.52 -24.40 -15.35
C ARG A 127 -5.53 -25.51 -15.16
N LEU A 128 -6.59 -25.31 -14.38
CA LEU A 128 -7.61 -26.32 -14.13
C LEU A 128 -8.35 -26.73 -15.42
N GLN A 129 -8.49 -25.83 -16.40
CA GLN A 129 -9.06 -26.15 -17.71
C GLN A 129 -8.15 -27.02 -18.60
N ASN A 130 -6.84 -27.00 -18.37
CA ASN A 130 -5.84 -27.57 -19.29
C ASN A 130 -4.99 -28.69 -18.67
N THR A 131 -5.36 -29.21 -17.50
CA THR A 131 -4.56 -30.20 -16.76
C THR A 131 -5.22 -31.57 -16.75
N THR A 132 -4.48 -32.59 -17.20
CA THR A 132 -4.95 -33.99 -17.23
C THR A 132 -5.00 -34.62 -15.83
N ASP A 133 -4.06 -34.26 -14.94
CA ASP A 133 -4.04 -34.70 -13.54
C ASP A 133 -4.09 -33.51 -12.57
N ARG A 134 -5.32 -33.10 -12.24
CA ARG A 134 -5.61 -31.99 -11.32
C ARG A 134 -5.04 -32.24 -9.93
N ALA A 135 -5.18 -33.45 -9.39
CA ALA A 135 -4.78 -33.77 -8.03
C ALA A 135 -3.25 -33.69 -7.86
N ALA A 136 -2.48 -34.23 -8.82
CA ALA A 136 -1.02 -34.13 -8.78
C ALA A 136 -0.54 -32.67 -8.88
N TRP A 137 -1.17 -31.87 -9.75
CA TRP A 137 -0.84 -30.45 -9.88
C TRP A 137 -1.11 -29.67 -8.60
N ILE A 138 -2.25 -29.89 -7.94
CA ILE A 138 -2.59 -29.22 -6.67
C ILE A 138 -1.57 -29.57 -5.59
N ARG A 139 -1.22 -30.85 -5.45
CA ARG A 139 -0.22 -31.31 -4.46
C ARG A 139 1.12 -30.61 -4.64
N LYS A 140 1.64 -30.62 -5.88
CA LYS A 140 2.91 -29.95 -6.21
C LYS A 140 2.84 -28.44 -5.97
N THR A 141 1.71 -27.82 -6.32
CA THR A 141 1.50 -26.38 -6.14
C THR A 141 1.45 -25.98 -4.68
N LEU A 142 0.69 -26.71 -3.85
CA LEU A 142 0.62 -26.45 -2.41
C LEU A 142 1.98 -26.64 -1.74
N ASP A 143 2.71 -27.71 -2.08
CA ASP A 143 4.06 -27.95 -1.58
C ASP A 143 5.00 -26.75 -1.84
N HIS A 144 5.05 -26.29 -3.09
CA HIS A 144 5.88 -25.16 -3.47
C HIS A 144 5.46 -23.85 -2.77
N LEU A 145 4.15 -23.57 -2.72
CA LEU A 145 3.64 -22.34 -2.11
C LEU A 145 3.86 -22.31 -0.60
N ILE A 146 3.67 -23.43 0.09
CA ILE A 146 3.90 -23.54 1.54
C ILE A 146 5.36 -23.29 1.86
N ARG A 147 6.29 -23.88 1.09
CA ARG A 147 7.73 -23.64 1.24
C ARG A 147 8.08 -22.16 1.08
N ILE A 148 7.63 -21.51 0.01
CA ILE A 148 7.87 -20.06 -0.19
C ILE A 148 7.23 -19.23 0.91
N CYS A 149 6.00 -19.57 1.31
CA CYS A 149 5.28 -18.84 2.33
C CYS A 149 6.03 -18.90 3.67
N ARG A 150 6.53 -20.08 4.08
CA ARG A 150 7.35 -20.24 5.29
C ARG A 150 8.63 -19.39 5.21
N GLU A 151 9.34 -19.44 4.10
CA GLU A 151 10.56 -18.65 3.91
C GLU A 151 10.27 -17.13 3.97
N THR A 152 9.20 -16.70 3.31
CA THR A 152 8.80 -15.28 3.26
C THR A 152 8.31 -14.78 4.62
N THR A 153 7.64 -15.63 5.39
CA THR A 153 7.07 -15.30 6.71
C THR A 153 8.03 -15.49 7.88
N SER A 154 9.16 -16.17 7.68
CA SER A 154 10.17 -16.49 8.71
C SER A 154 10.72 -15.28 9.46
N LYS A 155 10.76 -14.11 8.81
CA LYS A 155 11.21 -12.83 9.39
C LYS A 155 10.14 -12.08 10.19
N TYR A 156 8.97 -12.68 10.41
CA TYR A 156 7.86 -12.07 11.14
C TYR A 156 7.42 -12.93 12.32
N GLN A 157 6.87 -12.28 13.34
CA GLN A 157 6.26 -12.98 14.47
C GLN A 157 5.05 -13.79 14.03
N ARG A 158 4.83 -14.92 14.70
CA ARG A 158 3.74 -15.86 14.40
C ARG A 158 2.37 -15.20 14.47
N ASP A 159 2.10 -14.39 15.49
CA ASP A 159 0.81 -13.71 15.62
C ASP A 159 0.57 -12.73 14.48
N ARG A 160 1.60 -12.04 13.99
CA ARG A 160 1.50 -11.16 12.82
C ARG A 160 1.12 -11.94 11.56
N VAL A 161 1.67 -13.14 11.40
CA VAL A 161 1.33 -14.03 10.28
C VAL A 161 -0.09 -14.57 10.40
N ARG A 162 -0.47 -15.06 11.59
CA ARG A 162 -1.81 -15.60 11.86
C ARG A 162 -2.92 -14.56 11.66
N ASN A 163 -2.69 -13.32 12.11
CA ASN A 163 -3.64 -12.23 11.94
C ASN A 163 -3.82 -11.79 10.47
N ALA A 164 -2.98 -12.26 9.55
CA ALA A 164 -3.11 -12.01 8.12
C ALA A 164 -3.90 -13.11 7.39
N PHE A 165 -4.26 -14.20 8.06
CA PHE A 165 -5.01 -15.28 7.43
C PHE A 165 -6.46 -14.86 7.16
N PRO A 166 -7.02 -15.19 5.98
CA PRO A 166 -8.44 -15.04 5.73
C PRO A 166 -9.25 -15.94 6.67
N ALA A 167 -10.40 -15.44 7.15
CA ALA A 167 -11.16 -16.07 8.22
C ALA A 167 -11.65 -17.49 7.89
N GLY A 168 -11.93 -17.79 6.61
CA GLY A 168 -12.39 -19.11 6.17
C GLY A 168 -11.29 -20.17 6.19
N GLU A 169 -10.05 -19.78 5.91
CA GLU A 169 -8.93 -20.69 5.72
C GLU A 169 -7.91 -20.63 6.87
N ALA A 170 -8.10 -19.77 7.87
CA ALA A 170 -7.13 -19.51 8.93
C ALA A 170 -6.64 -20.78 9.63
N ALA A 171 -7.55 -21.67 10.05
CA ALA A 171 -7.20 -22.90 10.74
C ALA A 171 -6.38 -23.85 9.85
N ILE A 172 -6.75 -23.97 8.57
CA ILE A 172 -6.05 -24.85 7.62
C ILE A 172 -4.67 -24.27 7.30
N LEU A 173 -4.57 -22.96 7.05
CA LEU A 173 -3.30 -22.29 6.76
C LEU A 173 -2.35 -22.33 7.97
N GLU A 174 -2.89 -22.18 9.18
CA GLU A 174 -2.10 -22.30 10.41
C GLU A 174 -1.48 -23.69 10.52
N GLU A 175 -2.25 -24.76 10.35
CA GLU A 175 -1.73 -26.13 10.36
C GLU A 175 -0.73 -26.36 9.22
N LEU A 176 -1.06 -25.95 7.98
CA LEU A 176 -0.17 -26.11 6.83
C LEU A 176 1.17 -25.40 7.01
N LEU A 177 1.19 -24.21 7.61
CA LEU A 177 2.42 -23.44 7.79
C LEU A 177 3.22 -23.86 9.04
N ILE A 178 2.56 -24.28 10.12
CA ILE A 178 3.20 -24.72 11.38
C ILE A 178 3.79 -26.12 11.27
N VAL A 179 3.19 -27.01 10.49
CA VAL A 179 3.62 -28.41 10.39
C VAL A 179 5.08 -28.51 9.95
N GLN A 180 5.97 -28.75 10.91
CA GLN A 180 7.36 -29.10 10.65
C GLN A 180 7.41 -30.50 10.07
N GLU A 181 7.73 -30.60 8.78
CA GLU A 181 7.71 -31.85 8.00
C GLU A 181 8.73 -32.90 8.47
N HIS A 182 9.64 -32.52 9.36
CA HIS A 182 10.73 -33.37 9.85
C HIS A 182 10.28 -34.44 10.86
N LEU A 183 9.04 -34.33 11.39
CA LEU A 183 8.47 -35.32 12.32
C LEU A 183 7.53 -36.29 11.57
N PRO A 184 7.70 -37.63 11.68
CA PRO A 184 6.91 -38.62 10.93
C PRO A 184 5.39 -38.45 11.07
N ASN A 185 4.89 -38.22 12.29
CA ASN A 185 3.47 -38.02 12.56
C ASN A 185 2.92 -36.75 11.89
N ARG A 186 3.75 -35.71 11.76
CA ARG A 186 3.37 -34.43 11.14
C ARG A 186 3.33 -34.52 9.61
N LYS A 187 4.19 -35.35 9.02
CA LYS A 187 4.16 -35.64 7.57
C LYS A 187 2.88 -36.36 7.14
N HIS A 188 2.37 -37.28 7.95
CA HIS A 188 1.07 -37.93 7.70
C HIS A 188 -0.09 -36.93 7.78
N LEU A 189 -0.11 -36.10 8.83
CA LEU A 189 -1.12 -35.04 8.97
C LEU A 189 -1.14 -34.11 7.76
N TYR A 190 0.03 -33.64 7.32
CA TYR A 190 0.16 -32.79 6.13
C TYR A 190 -0.46 -33.42 4.88
N ARG A 191 -0.10 -34.69 4.59
CA ARG A 191 -0.66 -35.41 3.43
C ARG A 191 -2.17 -35.50 3.52
N ARG A 192 -2.71 -35.84 4.69
CA ARG A 192 -4.15 -35.92 4.93
C ARG A 192 -4.85 -34.58 4.74
N LEU A 193 -4.27 -33.47 5.20
CA LEU A 193 -4.83 -32.13 4.98
C LEU A 193 -4.89 -31.80 3.48
N VAL A 194 -3.81 -32.05 2.75
CA VAL A 194 -3.76 -31.83 1.30
C VAL A 194 -4.76 -32.73 0.57
N ASP A 195 -4.86 -34.01 0.96
CA ASP A 195 -5.85 -34.95 0.43
C ASP A 195 -7.27 -34.42 0.63
N SER A 196 -7.60 -34.02 1.86
CA SER A 196 -8.93 -33.51 2.20
C SER A 196 -9.27 -32.23 1.43
N ILE A 197 -8.33 -31.30 1.26
CA ILE A 197 -8.54 -30.09 0.44
C ILE A 197 -8.93 -30.45 -1.00
N ILE A 198 -8.27 -31.46 -1.58
CA ILE A 198 -8.55 -31.93 -2.95
C ILE A 198 -9.90 -32.65 -3.02
N GLU A 199 -10.20 -33.51 -2.05
CA GLU A 199 -11.44 -34.30 -1.97
C GLU A 199 -12.68 -33.40 -1.88
N ILE A 200 -12.60 -32.29 -1.15
CA ILE A 200 -13.73 -31.35 -0.99
C ILE A 200 -13.70 -30.20 -2.03
N HIS A 201 -12.77 -30.23 -2.98
CA HIS A 201 -12.58 -29.20 -4.01
C HIS A 201 -12.39 -27.77 -3.47
N HIS A 202 -11.64 -27.64 -2.37
CA HIS A 202 -11.39 -26.35 -1.71
C HIS A 202 -9.96 -25.82 -1.96
N GLU A 203 -9.31 -26.25 -3.04
CA GLU A 203 -7.94 -25.84 -3.36
C GLU A 203 -7.81 -24.39 -3.82
N GLU A 204 -8.81 -23.83 -4.52
CA GLU A 204 -8.71 -22.48 -5.09
C GLU A 204 -8.63 -21.40 -4.00
N PRO A 205 -9.49 -21.42 -2.97
CA PRO A 205 -9.36 -20.51 -1.83
C PRO A 205 -8.02 -20.66 -1.09
N VAL A 206 -7.57 -21.89 -0.85
CA VAL A 206 -6.31 -22.15 -0.12
C VAL A 206 -5.08 -21.68 -0.91
N ILE A 207 -4.98 -22.02 -2.20
CA ILE A 207 -3.89 -21.59 -3.07
C ILE A 207 -3.88 -20.05 -3.17
N THR A 208 -5.05 -19.45 -3.36
CA THR A 208 -5.18 -17.99 -3.45
C THR A 208 -4.75 -17.31 -2.15
N ALA A 209 -5.14 -17.85 -1.00
CA ALA A 209 -4.74 -17.34 0.30
C ALA A 209 -3.22 -17.42 0.51
N LEU A 210 -2.58 -18.53 0.14
CA LEU A 210 -1.12 -18.67 0.20
C LEU A 210 -0.42 -17.66 -0.71
N CYS A 211 -0.87 -17.48 -1.96
CA CYS A 211 -0.32 -16.48 -2.86
C CYS A 211 -0.44 -15.06 -2.28
N ARG A 212 -1.61 -14.69 -1.74
CA ARG A 212 -1.85 -13.38 -1.12
C ARG A 212 -1.00 -13.16 0.14
N LEU A 213 -0.76 -14.21 0.93
CA LEU A 213 0.16 -14.14 2.07
C LEU A 213 1.60 -13.88 1.60
N ILE A 214 2.07 -14.60 0.57
CA ILE A 214 3.39 -14.37 -0.01
C ILE A 214 3.51 -12.92 -0.50
N GLN A 215 2.52 -12.41 -1.24
CA GLN A 215 2.48 -11.02 -1.70
C GLN A 215 2.55 -10.04 -0.53
N ARG A 216 1.68 -10.20 0.48
CA ARG A 216 1.60 -9.33 1.65
C ARG A 216 2.91 -9.28 2.41
N PHE A 217 3.55 -10.41 2.67
CA PHE A 217 4.77 -10.47 3.47
C PHE A 217 6.06 -10.21 2.66
N SER A 218 5.95 -10.05 1.34
CA SER A 218 7.06 -9.66 0.48
C SER A 218 7.45 -8.19 0.64
N ILE A 219 6.48 -7.31 0.87
CA ILE A 219 6.67 -5.88 1.15
C ILE A 219 6.21 -5.63 2.58
N ALA A 220 7.11 -5.30 3.51
CA ALA A 220 6.76 -5.08 4.91
C ALA A 220 6.23 -3.67 5.18
N ARG A 221 6.70 -2.70 4.39
CA ARG A 221 6.27 -1.30 4.42
C ARG A 221 6.41 -0.72 3.03
N LEU A 222 5.37 0.01 2.63
CA LEU A 222 5.31 0.74 1.37
C LEU A 222 5.50 2.23 1.64
N HIS A 223 6.46 2.84 0.95
CA HIS A 223 6.75 4.27 1.00
C HIS A 223 6.30 4.87 -0.33
N VAL A 224 5.22 5.66 -0.30
CA VAL A 224 4.74 6.39 -1.48
C VAL A 224 5.32 7.79 -1.45
N VAL A 225 6.10 8.12 -2.48
CA VAL A 225 6.77 9.42 -2.61
C VAL A 225 6.08 10.24 -3.69
N GLY A 226 4.91 10.74 -3.32
CA GLY A 226 4.16 11.76 -4.05
C GLY A 226 3.57 11.34 -5.39
N ASP A 227 2.75 12.25 -5.90
CA ASP A 227 2.16 12.28 -7.23
C ASP A 227 1.45 10.96 -7.57
N VAL A 228 0.51 10.57 -6.71
CA VAL A 228 -0.47 9.53 -7.06
C VAL A 228 -1.41 10.05 -8.13
N TYR A 229 -1.83 11.30 -8.02
CA TYR A 229 -2.66 11.96 -9.01
C TYR A 229 -1.78 12.69 -10.04
N ASP A 230 -2.13 12.61 -11.32
CA ASP A 230 -1.73 13.57 -12.36
C ASP A 230 -2.41 13.17 -13.68
N ARG A 231 -1.74 12.33 -14.47
CA ARG A 231 -2.00 12.13 -15.89
C ARG A 231 -2.52 10.77 -16.29
N GLY A 232 -2.62 9.82 -15.37
CA GLY A 232 -3.02 8.44 -15.63
C GLY A 232 -4.44 8.15 -15.17
N PRO A 233 -5.00 6.99 -15.55
CA PRO A 233 -6.44 6.74 -15.55
C PRO A 233 -7.05 6.37 -14.19
N GLY A 234 -6.26 5.89 -13.23
CA GLY A 234 -6.79 5.24 -12.03
C GLY A 234 -6.19 5.66 -10.69
N PRO A 235 -5.93 6.95 -10.40
CA PRO A 235 -5.39 7.36 -9.11
C PRO A 235 -6.31 7.02 -7.93
N HIS A 236 -7.65 7.06 -8.13
CA HIS A 236 -8.64 6.63 -7.13
C HIS A 236 -8.48 5.14 -6.77
N ILE A 237 -8.23 4.27 -7.76
CA ILE A 237 -7.96 2.83 -7.56
C ILE A 237 -6.67 2.63 -6.75
N ILE A 238 -5.65 3.44 -7.02
CA ILE A 238 -4.40 3.42 -6.25
C ILE A 238 -4.69 3.79 -4.80
N MET A 239 -5.43 4.87 -4.55
CA MET A 239 -5.75 5.31 -3.19
C MET A 239 -6.54 4.28 -2.40
N ASP A 240 -7.57 3.66 -2.99
CA ASP A 240 -8.33 2.58 -2.33
C ASP A 240 -7.40 1.43 -1.90
N LYS A 241 -6.48 1.03 -2.78
CA LYS A 241 -5.48 0.01 -2.46
C LYS A 241 -4.50 0.44 -1.38
N LEU A 242 -4.10 1.71 -1.34
CA LEU A 242 -3.20 2.23 -0.32
C LEU A 242 -3.89 2.26 1.05
N ILE A 243 -5.17 2.62 1.10
CA ILE A 243 -5.99 2.59 2.32
C ILE A 243 -6.09 1.16 2.88
N ASP A 244 -6.31 0.18 2.01
CA ASP A 244 -6.39 -1.24 2.40
C ASP A 244 -5.01 -1.90 2.61
N HIS A 245 -3.92 -1.19 2.28
CA HIS A 245 -2.58 -1.73 2.43
C HIS A 245 -2.20 -1.82 3.91
N HIS A 246 -1.49 -2.88 4.27
CA HIS A 246 -1.24 -3.22 5.67
C HIS A 246 -0.23 -2.33 6.40
N SER A 247 0.56 -1.57 5.67
CA SER A 247 1.65 -0.72 6.18
C SER A 247 2.07 0.20 5.06
N VAL A 248 1.70 1.47 5.17
CA VAL A 248 2.03 2.51 4.19
C VAL A 248 2.42 3.79 4.93
N ASP A 249 3.42 4.48 4.40
CA ASP A 249 3.64 5.89 4.64
C ASP A 249 3.66 6.65 3.32
N PHE A 250 3.32 7.93 3.42
CA PHE A 250 2.98 8.75 2.27
C PHE A 250 3.61 10.13 2.43
N GLN A 251 4.40 10.52 1.44
CA GLN A 251 4.85 11.88 1.24
C GLN A 251 4.00 12.52 0.14
N TRP A 252 3.31 13.61 0.43
CA TRP A 252 2.45 14.28 -0.54
C TRP A 252 3.27 14.98 -1.63
N GLY A 253 2.89 14.72 -2.88
CA GLY A 253 3.40 15.42 -4.05
C GLY A 253 2.63 16.71 -4.34
N ASN A 254 3.13 17.51 -5.27
CA ASN A 254 2.48 18.76 -5.66
C ASN A 254 1.14 18.50 -6.34
N HIS A 255 1.02 17.42 -7.12
CA HIS A 255 -0.25 17.08 -7.76
C HIS A 255 -1.28 16.58 -6.75
N ASP A 256 -0.85 15.83 -5.73
CA ASP A 256 -1.74 15.39 -4.66
C ASP A 256 -2.31 16.59 -3.88
N ILE A 257 -1.48 17.60 -3.60
CA ILE A 257 -1.91 18.84 -2.92
C ILE A 257 -2.99 19.58 -3.72
N VAL A 258 -2.90 19.58 -5.07
CA VAL A 258 -3.96 20.18 -5.91
C VAL A 258 -5.28 19.45 -5.69
N TRP A 259 -5.28 18.12 -5.67
CA TRP A 259 -6.48 17.33 -5.42
C TRP A 259 -7.02 17.50 -3.99
N MET A 260 -6.14 17.61 -2.99
CA MET A 260 -6.54 17.94 -1.62
C MET A 260 -7.17 19.33 -1.54
N GLY A 261 -6.59 20.32 -2.23
CA GLY A 261 -7.15 21.67 -2.31
C GLY A 261 -8.51 21.69 -3.00
N ALA A 262 -8.69 20.88 -4.04
CA ALA A 262 -9.98 20.72 -4.71
C ALA A 262 -11.03 20.14 -3.77
N ALA A 263 -10.68 19.07 -3.03
CA ALA A 263 -11.55 18.46 -2.03
C ALA A 263 -11.88 19.41 -0.85
N ALA A 264 -10.97 20.33 -0.51
CA ALA A 264 -11.18 21.36 0.49
C ALA A 264 -12.01 22.57 0.01
N GLY A 265 -12.43 22.59 -1.26
CA GLY A 265 -13.28 23.65 -1.84
C GLY A 265 -12.54 24.83 -2.47
N SER A 266 -11.27 24.66 -2.83
CA SER A 266 -10.55 25.69 -3.60
C SER A 266 -10.95 25.67 -5.07
N ASP A 267 -11.67 26.69 -5.52
CA ASP A 267 -12.14 26.80 -6.92
C ASP A 267 -11.00 26.69 -7.95
N ALA A 268 -9.85 27.29 -7.66
CA ALA A 268 -8.68 27.23 -8.55
C ALA A 268 -8.13 25.80 -8.65
N CYS A 269 -8.08 25.07 -7.53
CA CYS A 269 -7.66 23.68 -7.50
C CYS A 269 -8.68 22.75 -8.17
N ILE A 270 -9.98 23.00 -7.96
CA ILE A 270 -11.06 22.28 -8.66
C ILE A 270 -10.92 22.44 -10.17
N CYS A 271 -10.77 23.67 -10.64
CA CYS A 271 -10.57 23.93 -12.07
C CYS A 271 -9.30 23.23 -12.58
N ASN A 272 -8.22 23.23 -11.80
CA ASN A 272 -6.99 22.54 -12.18
C ASN A 272 -7.15 21.02 -12.30
N ALA A 273 -7.75 20.38 -11.29
CA ALA A 273 -8.01 18.94 -11.31
C ALA A 273 -8.87 18.55 -12.53
N VAL A 274 -9.97 19.26 -12.76
CA VAL A 274 -10.84 19.03 -13.92
C VAL A 274 -10.11 19.26 -15.25
N ARG A 275 -9.34 20.34 -15.35
CA ARG A 275 -8.55 20.67 -16.54
C ARG A 275 -7.54 19.58 -16.86
N VAL A 276 -6.81 19.08 -15.86
CA VAL A 276 -5.80 18.02 -16.04
C VAL A 276 -6.47 16.71 -16.47
N SER A 277 -7.58 16.31 -15.85
CA SER A 277 -8.34 15.14 -16.26
C SER A 277 -8.81 15.22 -17.72
N LEU A 278 -9.29 16.39 -18.17
CA LEU A 278 -9.68 16.60 -19.57
C LEU A 278 -8.48 16.61 -20.52
N ARG A 279 -7.37 17.22 -20.11
CA ARG A 279 -6.14 17.31 -20.92
C ARG A 279 -5.57 15.93 -21.25
N TYR A 280 -5.71 14.95 -20.38
CA TYR A 280 -5.22 13.58 -20.59
C TYR A 280 -6.33 12.56 -20.91
N ALA A 281 -7.54 13.03 -21.22
CA ALA A 281 -8.70 12.18 -21.52
C ALA A 281 -9.03 11.13 -20.44
N HIS A 282 -8.89 11.51 -19.16
CA HIS A 282 -9.23 10.70 -18.00
C HIS A 282 -10.43 11.27 -17.26
N MET A 283 -11.50 11.59 -18.00
CA MET A 283 -12.77 12.08 -17.45
C MET A 283 -13.43 11.05 -16.52
N GLU A 284 -13.19 9.76 -16.77
CA GLU A 284 -13.71 8.65 -15.97
C GLU A 284 -13.32 8.73 -14.49
N ILE A 285 -12.17 9.35 -14.16
CA ILE A 285 -11.78 9.59 -12.76
C ILE A 285 -12.83 10.46 -12.06
N LEU A 286 -13.30 11.51 -12.74
CA LEU A 286 -14.28 12.44 -12.19
C LEU A 286 -15.66 11.78 -12.13
N GLU A 287 -16.10 11.18 -13.24
CA GLU A 287 -17.46 10.64 -13.37
C GLU A 287 -17.64 9.32 -12.61
N ASN A 288 -16.81 8.32 -12.89
CA ASN A 288 -16.93 6.99 -12.31
C ASN A 288 -16.20 6.87 -10.97
N GLY A 289 -15.04 7.52 -10.84
CA GLY A 289 -14.25 7.48 -9.61
C GLY A 289 -14.88 8.29 -8.47
N TYR A 290 -15.28 9.53 -8.76
CA TYR A 290 -15.80 10.46 -7.74
C TYR A 290 -17.28 10.82 -7.87
N GLY A 291 -17.99 10.37 -8.92
CA GLY A 291 -19.40 10.70 -9.11
C GLY A 291 -19.67 12.16 -9.48
N ILE A 292 -18.70 12.86 -10.05
CA ILE A 292 -18.80 14.28 -10.42
C ILE A 292 -19.41 14.40 -11.83
N PRO A 293 -20.62 14.96 -11.98
CA PRO A 293 -21.27 15.06 -13.28
C PRO A 293 -20.64 16.15 -14.14
N MET A 294 -20.22 15.80 -15.35
CA MET A 294 -19.57 16.74 -16.29
C MET A 294 -20.54 17.49 -17.21
N LEU A 295 -21.82 17.12 -17.19
CA LEU A 295 -22.86 17.73 -18.02
C LEU A 295 -22.93 19.27 -17.91
N PRO A 296 -22.86 19.90 -16.73
CA PRO A 296 -22.89 21.36 -16.63
C PRO A 296 -21.73 22.04 -17.38
N LEU A 297 -20.52 21.47 -17.29
CA LEU A 297 -19.35 22.00 -18.01
C LEU A 297 -19.48 21.75 -19.52
N ALA A 298 -20.00 20.60 -19.93
CA ALA A 298 -20.26 20.30 -21.34
C ALA A 298 -21.26 21.29 -21.95
N SER A 299 -22.37 21.57 -21.26
CA SER A 299 -23.36 22.56 -21.70
C SER A 299 -22.76 23.95 -21.85
N LEU A 300 -22.01 24.42 -20.84
CA LEU A 300 -21.31 25.70 -20.88
C LEU A 300 -20.31 25.78 -22.04
N ALA A 301 -19.54 24.71 -22.25
CA ALA A 301 -18.53 24.65 -23.29
C ALA A 301 -19.16 24.69 -24.70
N MET A 302 -20.30 24.05 -24.89
CA MET A 302 -21.04 24.09 -26.15
C MET A 302 -21.68 25.45 -26.40
N GLU A 303 -22.21 26.12 -25.36
CA GLU A 303 -22.78 27.47 -25.48
C GLU A 303 -21.71 28.50 -25.86
N LEU A 304 -20.53 28.45 -25.22
CA LEU A 304 -19.49 29.48 -25.41
C LEU A 304 -18.50 29.19 -26.54
N TYR A 305 -18.24 27.91 -26.84
CA TYR A 305 -17.19 27.47 -27.76
C TYR A 305 -17.72 26.47 -28.81
N GLY A 306 -19.04 26.41 -29.05
CA GLY A 306 -19.67 25.49 -30.00
C GLY A 306 -19.20 25.64 -31.45
N ASP A 307 -18.77 26.83 -31.85
CA ASP A 307 -18.24 27.11 -33.19
C ASP A 307 -16.70 27.12 -33.25
N ASP A 308 -16.03 26.91 -32.10
CA ASP A 308 -14.57 26.93 -32.02
C ASP A 308 -13.99 25.53 -32.33
N PRO A 309 -12.97 25.44 -33.20
CA PRO A 309 -12.30 24.17 -33.48
C PRO A 309 -11.44 23.68 -32.30
N CYS A 310 -11.08 24.53 -31.34
CA CYS A 310 -10.37 24.19 -30.11
C CYS A 310 -9.06 23.38 -30.32
N GLU A 311 -8.37 23.53 -31.44
CA GLU A 311 -7.24 22.69 -31.87
C GLU A 311 -6.14 22.54 -30.80
N ARG A 312 -5.85 23.62 -30.05
CA ARG A 312 -4.82 23.62 -28.98
C ARG A 312 -5.25 22.93 -27.68
N PHE A 313 -6.53 22.62 -27.54
CA PHE A 313 -7.12 22.03 -26.34
C PHE A 313 -7.48 20.55 -26.52
N TYR A 314 -7.17 19.96 -27.68
CA TYR A 314 -7.36 18.53 -27.87
C TYR A 314 -6.63 17.72 -26.78
N PRO A 315 -7.26 16.64 -26.28
CA PRO A 315 -6.65 15.82 -25.26
C PRO A 315 -5.40 15.12 -25.79
N LYS A 316 -4.39 14.98 -24.92
CA LYS A 316 -3.24 14.11 -25.11
C LYS A 316 -3.68 12.69 -24.83
N LEU A 317 -3.84 11.89 -25.89
CA LEU A 317 -4.28 10.51 -25.76
C LEU A 317 -3.09 9.59 -25.49
N SER A 318 -3.21 8.75 -24.46
CA SER A 318 -2.29 7.68 -24.11
C SER A 318 -2.98 6.34 -24.42
N GLY A 319 -3.17 5.97 -25.70
CA GLY A 319 -3.82 4.71 -26.07
C GLY A 319 -4.83 4.79 -27.20
N SER A 320 -5.98 4.14 -27.04
CA SER A 320 -7.00 3.95 -28.08
C SER A 320 -7.62 5.25 -28.57
N GLU A 321 -7.79 5.37 -29.88
CA GLU A 321 -8.45 6.51 -30.52
C GLU A 321 -9.90 6.63 -30.05
N ARG A 322 -10.25 7.80 -29.51
CA ARG A 322 -11.64 8.17 -29.21
C ARG A 322 -12.29 8.80 -30.46
N PRO A 323 -13.61 8.67 -30.66
CA PRO A 323 -14.32 9.33 -31.75
C PRO A 323 -14.03 10.84 -31.79
N GLU A 324 -13.95 11.41 -33.00
CA GLU A 324 -13.61 12.82 -33.18
C GLU A 324 -14.60 13.77 -32.49
N SER A 325 -15.89 13.44 -32.50
CA SER A 325 -16.93 14.20 -31.79
C SER A 325 -16.69 14.28 -30.29
N GLU A 326 -16.23 13.19 -29.68
CA GLU A 326 -15.90 13.12 -28.26
C GLU A 326 -14.63 13.92 -27.94
N ARG A 327 -13.60 13.81 -28.79
CA ARG A 327 -12.35 14.57 -28.65
C ARG A 327 -12.61 16.07 -28.75
N LEU A 328 -13.45 16.50 -29.69
CA LEU A 328 -13.82 17.90 -29.87
C LEU A 328 -14.63 18.42 -28.66
N LEU A 329 -15.57 17.62 -28.13
CA LEU A 329 -16.30 17.98 -26.91
C LEU A 329 -15.33 18.15 -25.73
N MET A 330 -14.40 17.21 -25.52
CA MET A 330 -13.36 17.33 -24.50
C MET A 330 -12.49 18.57 -24.71
N ALA A 331 -12.13 18.90 -25.95
CA ALA A 331 -11.35 20.08 -26.28
C ALA A 331 -12.08 21.38 -25.91
N ARG A 332 -13.39 21.46 -26.19
CA ARG A 332 -14.24 22.60 -25.80
C ARG A 332 -14.35 22.72 -24.28
N MET A 333 -14.58 21.62 -23.58
CA MET A 333 -14.62 21.60 -22.11
C MET A 333 -13.27 22.00 -21.52
N HIS A 334 -12.17 21.47 -22.07
CA HIS A 334 -10.81 21.78 -21.65
C HIS A 334 -10.50 23.27 -21.84
N LYS A 335 -10.92 23.87 -22.96
CA LYS A 335 -10.83 25.32 -23.17
C LYS A 335 -11.63 26.08 -22.13
N ALA A 336 -12.91 25.74 -21.93
CA ALA A 336 -13.78 26.41 -20.98
C ALA A 336 -13.20 26.44 -19.56
N ILE A 337 -12.80 25.26 -19.04
CA ILE A 337 -12.24 25.16 -17.69
C ILE A 337 -10.87 25.83 -17.57
N THR A 338 -10.06 25.85 -18.65
CA THR A 338 -8.78 26.56 -18.66
C THR A 338 -8.98 28.06 -18.48
N ILE A 339 -9.95 28.65 -19.19
CA ILE A 339 -10.25 30.08 -19.05
C ILE A 339 -10.78 30.39 -17.64
N MET A 340 -11.60 29.51 -17.05
CA MET A 340 -12.04 29.65 -15.66
C MET A 340 -10.86 29.61 -14.68
N GLN A 341 -9.98 28.62 -14.81
CA GLN A 341 -8.79 28.48 -13.98
C GLN A 341 -7.90 29.72 -14.05
N MET A 342 -7.58 30.22 -15.25
CA MET A 342 -6.73 31.40 -15.43
C MET A 342 -7.31 32.65 -14.76
N LYS A 343 -8.63 32.83 -14.82
CA LYS A 343 -9.30 33.95 -14.13
C LYS A 343 -9.17 33.85 -12.62
N LEU A 344 -9.40 32.66 -12.05
CA LEU A 344 -9.30 32.40 -10.62
C LEU A 344 -7.86 32.52 -10.11
N GLU A 345 -6.89 31.98 -10.86
CA GLU A 345 -5.46 32.11 -10.53
C GLU A 345 -5.00 33.57 -10.61
N GLY A 346 -5.43 34.32 -11.62
CA GLY A 346 -5.14 35.76 -11.71
C GLY A 346 -5.67 36.54 -10.52
N GLN A 347 -6.91 36.27 -10.08
CA GLN A 347 -7.47 36.87 -8.87
C GLN A 347 -6.69 36.48 -7.60
N LEU A 348 -6.21 35.23 -7.54
CA LEU A 348 -5.40 34.76 -6.42
C LEU A 348 -4.04 35.47 -6.36
N ILE A 349 -3.36 35.61 -7.51
CA ILE A 349 -2.08 36.30 -7.63
C ILE A 349 -2.21 37.77 -7.20
N LEU A 350 -3.24 38.48 -7.69
CA LEU A 350 -3.50 39.87 -7.30
C LEU A 350 -3.77 40.03 -5.80
N ARG A 351 -4.42 39.04 -5.17
CA ARG A 351 -4.68 39.04 -3.71
C ARG A 351 -3.45 38.66 -2.89
N ARG A 352 -2.44 38.03 -3.50
CA ARG A 352 -1.26 37.45 -2.86
C ARG A 352 0.04 37.95 -3.52
N PRO A 353 0.34 39.27 -3.46
CA PRO A 353 1.53 39.85 -4.07
C PRO A 353 2.83 39.23 -3.53
N GLU A 354 2.80 38.64 -2.34
CA GLU A 354 3.93 37.90 -1.76
C GLU A 354 4.44 36.73 -2.64
N PHE A 355 3.60 36.21 -3.55
CA PHE A 355 4.00 35.16 -4.50
C PHE A 355 4.92 35.66 -5.62
N ARG A 356 4.99 36.97 -5.87
CA ARG A 356 5.84 37.58 -6.92
C ARG A 356 5.65 36.97 -8.31
N MET A 357 4.38 36.75 -8.68
CA MET A 357 3.97 36.16 -9.96
C MET A 357 3.36 37.20 -10.93
N GLU A 358 3.71 38.48 -10.75
CA GLU A 358 3.24 39.59 -11.62
C GLU A 358 3.88 39.58 -13.01
#